data_AF-A0A1F8MI84-F1
#
_entry.id   AF-A0A1F8MI84-F1
#
_cell.length_a   1.000
_cell.length_b   1.000
_cell.length_c   1.000
_cell.angle_alpha   90.00
_cell.angle_beta   90.00
_cell.angle_gamma   90.00
#
_symmetry.space_group_name_H-M   'P 1'
#
loop_
_entity.id
_entity.type
_entity.pdbx_description
1 polymer ?
#
loop_
_entity_poly.entity_id
_entity_poly.type
_entity_poly.pdbx_seq_one_letter_code
_entity_poly.pdbx_strand_id
1 'polypeptide(L)'
;MELTPEERRRIYEEEKARIDAREQLEKERRQAAPEATINLSPNITGVLCYLGIWVTGIIFFILEQKNKWIRFHAAQSIVVFGGLGIAMAILHWIPFIGIFFTVVIWIVGIILWVLLMSKAYSGERFKLPLAGDIAEMMLGIIINIPDQPQAPATPPPTGETYAAPSPPPPIPPPPAAADIDEKIGKRVETFFKEKRGGRITLSALAIAWSIVLLVVFNFLHQYIAYYTYNAADNSWTWNSFFTGDISIWLPILNTALAISIVGHIFLIIINNNIIRESMHVIINGFGLASVITLLVVFPFTFDMIPNSTAVSGTTMGVRIFLVFIAVCFGISLLVRIIKLLVSIIRAAVKLPDAA
;
A
#
# COMPACT_ATOMS: atom_id res chain seq x y z
N MET A 1 -32.09 -51.07 17.86
CA MET A 1 -31.08 -51.78 18.67
C MET A 1 -30.46 -50.76 19.60
N GLU A 2 -30.72 -50.88 20.90
CA GLU A 2 -30.08 -50.02 21.91
C GLU A 2 -28.68 -50.56 22.19
N LEU A 3 -27.66 -49.71 22.06
CA LEU A 3 -26.28 -50.07 22.35
C LEU A 3 -26.14 -50.53 23.81
N THR A 4 -25.48 -51.66 24.01
CA THR A 4 -25.21 -52.15 25.37
C THR A 4 -24.31 -51.17 26.14
N PRO A 5 -24.39 -51.11 27.48
CA PRO A 5 -23.59 -50.17 28.27
C PRO A 5 -22.07 -50.27 28.03
N GLU A 6 -21.58 -51.47 27.74
CA GLU A 6 -20.16 -51.72 27.47
C GLU A 6 -19.73 -51.23 26.08
N GLU A 7 -20.56 -51.43 25.05
CA GLU A 7 -20.29 -50.90 23.70
C GLU A 7 -20.28 -49.37 23.69
N ARG A 8 -21.19 -48.74 24.44
CA ARG A 8 -21.24 -47.28 24.59
C ARG A 8 -19.96 -46.72 25.20
N ARG A 9 -19.41 -47.43 26.19
CA ARG A 9 -18.17 -47.03 26.87
C ARG A 9 -16.96 -47.17 25.95
N ARG A 10 -16.87 -48.25 25.17
CA ARG A 10 -15.80 -48.44 24.17
C ARG A 10 -15.85 -47.37 23.08
N ILE A 11 -17.04 -47.08 22.56
CA ILE A 11 -17.23 -46.01 21.57
C ILE A 11 -16.80 -44.66 22.16
N TYR A 12 -17.16 -44.36 23.41
CA TYR A 12 -16.77 -43.11 24.07
C TYR A 12 -15.25 -43.00 24.28
N GLU A 13 -14.59 -44.08 24.71
CA GLU A 13 -13.14 -44.12 24.92
C GLU A 13 -12.36 -44.01 23.59
N GLU A 14 -12.84 -44.67 22.53
CA GLU A 14 -12.27 -44.54 21.17
C GLU A 14 -12.46 -43.13 20.59
N GLU A 15 -13.64 -42.54 20.74
CA GLU A 15 -13.93 -41.20 20.23
C GLU A 15 -13.11 -40.14 20.96
N LYS A 16 -12.96 -40.29 22.29
CA LYS A 16 -12.12 -39.43 23.11
C LYS A 16 -10.64 -39.54 22.71
N ALA A 17 -10.12 -40.75 22.52
CA ALA A 17 -8.75 -40.94 22.06
C ALA A 17 -8.51 -40.34 20.66
N ARG A 18 -9.51 -40.41 19.76
CA ARG A 18 -9.45 -39.74 18.45
C ARG A 18 -9.43 -38.22 18.55
N ILE A 19 -10.20 -37.65 19.47
CA ILE A 19 -10.22 -36.19 19.71
C ILE A 19 -8.88 -35.73 20.30
N ASP A 20 -8.37 -36.41 21.32
CA ASP A 20 -7.09 -36.07 21.97
C ASP A 20 -5.91 -36.20 20.99
N ALA A 21 -5.90 -37.25 20.14
CA ALA A 21 -4.89 -37.41 19.08
C ALA A 21 -5.00 -36.32 18.00
N ARG A 22 -6.22 -35.90 17.63
CA ARG A 22 -6.43 -34.75 16.73
C ARG A 22 -5.95 -33.45 17.35
N GLU A 23 -6.20 -33.22 18.64
CA GLU A 23 -5.70 -32.03 19.35
C GLU A 23 -4.17 -32.00 19.44
N GLN A 24 -3.53 -33.15 19.70
CA GLN A 24 -2.07 -33.25 19.68
C GLN A 24 -1.50 -32.98 18.29
N LEU A 25 -2.05 -33.59 17.25
CA LEU A 25 -1.66 -33.33 15.87
C LEU A 25 -1.88 -31.85 15.48
N GLU A 26 -2.95 -31.21 15.93
CA GLU A 26 -3.19 -29.80 15.65
C GLU A 26 -2.20 -28.89 16.39
N LYS A 27 -1.83 -29.23 17.63
CA LYS A 27 -0.78 -28.54 18.39
C LYS A 27 0.60 -28.68 17.74
N GLU A 28 0.98 -29.89 17.35
CA GLU A 28 2.24 -30.16 16.65
C GLU A 28 2.29 -29.46 15.29
N ARG A 29 1.16 -29.41 14.57
CA ARG A 29 1.09 -28.74 13.27
C ARG A 29 1.05 -27.21 13.36
N ARG A 30 0.47 -26.64 14.42
CA ARG A 30 0.62 -25.20 14.75
C ARG A 30 2.06 -24.86 15.08
N GLN A 31 2.78 -25.74 15.77
CA GLN A 31 4.19 -25.57 16.05
C GLN A 31 5.09 -25.74 14.81
N ALA A 32 4.66 -26.55 13.83
CA ALA A 32 5.39 -26.78 12.57
C ALA A 32 5.10 -25.75 11.45
N ALA A 33 4.06 -24.93 11.59
CA ALA A 33 3.76 -23.85 10.66
C ALA A 33 4.77 -22.70 10.82
N PRO A 34 5.33 -22.14 9.72
CA PRO A 34 6.17 -20.96 9.84
C PRO A 34 5.28 -19.76 10.15
N GLU A 35 5.02 -19.53 11.44
CA GLU A 35 4.42 -18.27 11.90
C GLU A 35 5.33 -17.13 11.47
N ALA A 36 4.83 -16.21 10.65
CA ALA A 36 5.57 -14.97 10.38
C ALA A 36 5.85 -14.29 11.72
N THR A 37 7.06 -13.78 11.90
CA THR A 37 7.46 -13.09 13.13
C THR A 37 6.59 -11.85 13.35
N ILE A 38 6.03 -11.32 12.26
CA ILE A 38 5.15 -10.17 12.23
C ILE A 38 3.70 -10.63 12.00
N ASN A 39 2.80 -10.20 12.88
CA ASN A 39 1.38 -10.57 12.90
C ASN A 39 0.52 -9.76 11.90
N LEU A 40 1.02 -9.62 10.67
CA LEU A 40 0.38 -8.95 9.54
C LEU A 40 0.27 -9.92 8.36
N SER A 41 -0.68 -9.69 7.45
CA SER A 41 -0.78 -10.54 6.26
C SER A 41 0.49 -10.40 5.40
N PRO A 42 1.04 -11.51 4.88
CA PRO A 42 2.33 -11.48 4.19
C PRO A 42 2.38 -10.49 3.01
N ASN A 43 1.30 -10.39 2.23
CA ASN A 43 1.20 -9.49 1.07
C ASN A 43 1.35 -8.03 1.49
N ILE A 44 0.66 -7.63 2.57
CA ILE A 44 0.76 -6.28 3.13
C ILE A 44 2.18 -6.04 3.64
N THR A 45 2.76 -7.00 4.37
CA THR A 45 4.15 -6.89 4.83
C THR A 45 5.13 -6.77 3.65
N GLY A 46 4.89 -7.46 2.54
CA GLY A 46 5.65 -7.31 1.30
C GLY A 46 5.57 -5.91 0.69
N VAL A 47 4.39 -5.28 0.72
CA VAL A 47 4.25 -3.86 0.32
C VAL A 47 5.04 -2.95 1.26
N LEU A 48 4.95 -3.17 2.57
CA LEU A 48 5.65 -2.38 3.58
C LEU A 48 7.18 -2.46 3.44
N CYS A 49 7.72 -3.58 2.93
CA CYS A 49 9.14 -3.70 2.62
C CYS A 49 9.62 -2.63 1.63
N TYR A 50 8.79 -2.28 0.64
CA TYR A 50 9.10 -1.29 -0.40
C TYR A 50 8.70 0.13 -0.02
N LEU A 51 7.75 0.32 0.88
CA LEU A 51 7.14 1.61 1.18
C LEU A 51 8.15 2.69 1.59
N GLY A 52 9.04 2.37 2.53
CA GLY A 52 10.14 3.24 2.94
C GLY A 52 11.42 2.95 2.16
N ILE A 53 11.29 2.52 0.91
CA ILE A 53 12.41 2.32 -0.02
C ILE A 53 13.34 1.26 0.62
N TRP A 54 14.66 1.45 0.65
CA TRP A 54 15.61 0.48 1.20
C TRP A 54 15.56 0.42 2.74
N VAL A 55 15.11 1.49 3.40
CA VAL A 55 15.10 1.58 4.87
C VAL A 55 14.12 0.58 5.47
N THR A 56 12.88 0.56 4.98
CA THR A 56 11.90 -0.45 5.41
C THR A 56 12.32 -1.85 5.00
N GLY A 57 12.99 -2.00 3.85
CA GLY A 57 13.63 -3.25 3.45
C GLY A 57 14.57 -3.79 4.54
N ILE A 58 15.50 -2.98 5.04
CA ILE A 58 16.41 -3.37 6.14
C ILE A 58 15.63 -3.76 7.40
N ILE A 59 14.67 -2.94 7.81
CA ILE A 59 13.88 -3.18 9.03
C ILE A 59 13.19 -4.54 8.93
N PHE A 60 12.46 -4.82 7.85
CA PHE A 60 11.74 -6.07 7.67
C PHE A 60 12.67 -7.27 7.44
N PHE A 61 13.84 -7.06 6.84
CA PHE A 61 14.84 -8.12 6.66
C PHE A 61 15.43 -8.59 7.99
N ILE A 62 15.56 -7.69 8.96
CA ILE A 62 16.02 -7.99 10.32
C ILE A 62 14.89 -8.55 11.20
N LEU A 63 13.69 -7.96 11.12
CA LEU A 63 12.56 -8.33 11.98
C LEU A 63 11.90 -9.65 11.57
N GLU A 64 11.76 -9.91 10.27
CA GLU A 64 11.12 -11.13 9.79
C GLU A 64 12.18 -12.21 9.56
N GLN A 65 12.17 -13.24 10.40
CA GLN A 65 13.15 -14.33 10.34
C GLN A 65 12.60 -15.60 9.68
N LYS A 66 11.29 -15.82 9.76
CA LYS A 66 10.64 -17.09 9.43
C LYS A 66 10.02 -17.09 8.03
N ASN A 67 9.37 -16.00 7.65
CA ASN A 67 8.66 -15.94 6.37
C ASN A 67 9.62 -15.58 5.22
N LYS A 68 10.00 -16.58 4.44
CA LYS A 68 10.95 -16.45 3.32
C LYS A 68 10.43 -15.55 2.19
N TRP A 69 9.11 -15.52 1.98
CA TRP A 69 8.48 -14.65 0.98
C TRP A 69 8.64 -13.17 1.37
N ILE A 70 8.32 -12.82 2.61
CA ILE A 70 8.49 -11.44 3.12
C ILE A 70 9.98 -11.04 3.09
N ARG A 71 10.87 -11.94 3.53
CA ARG A 71 12.32 -11.69 3.52
C ARG A 71 12.87 -11.45 2.11
N PHE A 72 12.31 -12.08 1.08
CA PHE A 72 12.66 -11.81 -0.31
C PHE A 72 12.27 -10.38 -0.71
N HIS A 73 11.05 -9.94 -0.42
CA HIS A 73 10.63 -8.56 -0.71
C HIS A 73 11.46 -7.53 0.06
N ALA A 74 11.81 -7.83 1.31
CA ALA A 74 12.72 -7.03 2.11
C ALA A 74 14.11 -6.92 1.47
N ALA A 75 14.72 -8.06 1.11
CA ALA A 75 16.02 -8.10 0.43
C ALA A 75 16.00 -7.39 -0.93
N GLN A 76 15.00 -7.65 -1.77
CA GLN A 76 14.86 -6.99 -3.07
C GLN A 76 14.69 -5.48 -2.92
N SER A 77 13.99 -5.01 -1.89
CA SER A 77 13.88 -3.58 -1.59
C SER A 77 15.24 -2.95 -1.27
N ILE A 78 16.04 -3.61 -0.43
CA ILE A 78 17.40 -3.16 -0.07
C ILE A 78 18.27 -3.07 -1.32
N VAL A 79 18.29 -4.13 -2.13
CA VAL A 79 19.15 -4.20 -3.32
C VAL A 79 18.75 -3.17 -4.37
N VAL A 80 17.46 -3.11 -4.72
CA VAL A 80 16.97 -2.19 -5.76
C VAL A 80 17.21 -0.76 -5.33
N PHE A 81 16.67 -0.34 -4.19
CA PHE A 81 16.66 1.07 -3.86
C PHE A 81 17.94 1.54 -3.14
N GLY A 82 18.64 0.64 -2.45
CA GLY A 82 19.99 0.93 -1.95
C GLY A 82 20.97 1.07 -3.12
N GLY A 83 20.89 0.18 -4.11
CA GLY A 83 21.67 0.27 -5.34
C GLY A 83 21.39 1.55 -6.13
N LEU A 84 20.11 1.90 -6.32
CA LEU A 84 19.72 3.18 -6.94
C LEU A 84 20.24 4.38 -6.12
N GLY A 85 20.15 4.33 -4.79
CA GLY A 85 20.68 5.39 -3.92
C GLY A 85 22.20 5.59 -4.05
N ILE A 86 22.96 4.49 -4.09
CA ILE A 86 24.42 4.53 -4.31
C ILE A 86 24.73 5.08 -5.71
N ALA A 87 24.03 4.62 -6.74
CA ALA A 87 24.20 5.13 -8.10
C ALA A 87 23.97 6.66 -8.14
N MET A 88 22.88 7.13 -7.54
CA MET A 88 22.57 8.57 -7.44
C MET A 88 23.65 9.35 -6.69
N ALA A 89 24.18 8.80 -5.59
CA ALA A 89 25.26 9.42 -4.84
C ALA A 89 26.55 9.54 -5.68
N ILE A 90 26.88 8.53 -6.50
CA ILE A 90 28.03 8.56 -7.42
C ILE A 90 27.82 9.59 -8.53
N LEU A 91 26.64 9.59 -9.14
CA LEU A 91 26.29 10.51 -10.22
C LEU A 91 26.33 11.98 -9.81
N HIS A 92 26.09 12.27 -8.53
CA HIS A 92 26.15 13.62 -7.99
C HIS A 92 27.54 14.29 -8.15
N TRP A 93 28.60 13.50 -8.27
CA TRP A 93 29.98 13.99 -8.46
C TRP A 93 30.33 14.27 -9.93
N ILE A 94 29.44 13.93 -10.88
CA ILE A 94 29.67 14.10 -12.32
C ILE A 94 28.85 15.31 -12.80
N PRO A 95 29.47 16.49 -13.02
CA PRO A 95 28.75 17.67 -13.47
C PRO A 95 28.16 17.47 -14.88
N PHE A 96 27.00 18.10 -15.14
CA PHE A 96 26.22 18.08 -16.39
C PHE A 96 25.63 16.71 -16.79
N ILE A 97 26.45 15.68 -16.96
CA ILE A 97 26.00 14.33 -17.34
C ILE A 97 25.23 13.68 -16.19
N GLY A 98 25.67 13.91 -14.94
CA GLY A 98 25.03 13.37 -13.75
C GLY A 98 23.56 13.79 -13.64
N ILE A 99 23.20 15.01 -14.07
CA ILE A 99 21.84 15.54 -13.96
C ILE A 99 20.86 14.75 -14.84
N PHE A 100 21.22 14.53 -16.11
CA PHE A 100 20.37 13.77 -17.04
C PHE A 100 20.08 12.35 -16.53
N PHE A 101 21.14 11.63 -16.15
CA PHE A 101 20.99 10.27 -15.65
C PHE A 101 20.33 10.20 -14.26
N THR A 102 20.48 11.24 -13.43
CA THR A 102 19.76 11.36 -12.15
C THR A 102 18.25 11.39 -12.39
N VAL A 103 17.78 12.16 -13.38
CA VAL A 103 16.35 12.21 -13.74
C VAL A 103 15.86 10.85 -14.25
N VAL A 104 16.63 10.19 -15.12
CA VAL A 104 16.30 8.85 -15.64
C VAL A 104 16.21 7.82 -14.52
N ILE A 105 17.20 7.79 -13.63
CA ILE A 105 17.23 6.90 -12.46
C ILE A 105 16.04 7.16 -11.55
N TRP A 106 15.64 8.43 -11.37
CA TRP A 106 14.44 8.78 -10.60
C TRP A 106 13.16 8.22 -11.21
N ILE A 107 12.98 8.40 -12.52
CA ILE A 107 11.79 7.91 -13.24
C ILE A 107 11.73 6.37 -13.15
N VAL A 108 12.84 5.69 -13.42
CA VAL A 108 12.94 4.23 -13.30
C VAL A 108 12.69 3.80 -11.85
N GLY A 109 13.25 4.51 -10.88
CA GLY A 109 13.03 4.25 -9.45
C GLY A 109 11.57 4.33 -9.04
N ILE A 110 10.84 5.36 -9.50
CA ILE A 110 9.39 5.50 -9.24
C ILE A 110 8.62 4.37 -9.90
N ILE A 111 8.92 4.04 -11.16
CA ILE A 111 8.24 2.96 -11.89
C ILE A 111 8.43 1.64 -11.15
N LEU A 112 9.67 1.30 -10.78
CA LEU A 112 9.98 0.09 -10.03
C LEU A 112 9.31 0.09 -8.66
N TRP A 113 9.28 1.23 -7.96
CA TRP A 113 8.63 1.36 -6.67
C TRP A 113 7.13 1.04 -6.72
N VAL A 114 6.41 1.64 -7.67
CA VAL A 114 4.98 1.37 -7.86
C VAL A 114 4.75 -0.08 -8.31
N LEU A 115 5.53 -0.58 -9.28
CA LEU A 115 5.41 -1.96 -9.78
C LEU A 115 5.61 -2.98 -8.66
N LEU A 116 6.67 -2.84 -7.88
CA LEU A 116 7.02 -3.78 -6.82
C LEU A 116 5.99 -3.78 -5.68
N MET A 117 5.49 -2.61 -5.29
CA MET A 117 4.37 -2.52 -4.33
C MET A 117 3.10 -3.15 -4.88
N SER A 118 2.72 -2.83 -6.12
CA SER A 118 1.51 -3.39 -6.74
C SER A 118 1.58 -4.92 -6.83
N LYS A 119 2.72 -5.47 -7.25
CA LYS A 119 2.94 -6.92 -7.35
C LYS A 119 2.93 -7.60 -5.98
N ALA A 120 3.61 -7.02 -4.99
CA ALA A 120 3.58 -7.54 -3.63
C ALA A 120 2.17 -7.52 -3.03
N TYR A 121 1.39 -6.46 -3.31
CA TYR A 121 0.00 -6.36 -2.87
C TYR A 121 -0.87 -7.46 -3.47
N SER A 122 -0.71 -7.73 -4.77
CA SER A 122 -1.35 -8.85 -5.48
C SER A 122 -0.88 -10.23 -4.99
N GLY A 123 0.10 -10.29 -4.09
CA GLY A 123 0.68 -11.53 -3.58
C GLY A 123 1.69 -12.18 -4.55
N GLU A 124 2.08 -11.48 -5.61
CA GLU A 124 3.04 -12.00 -6.57
C GLU A 124 4.47 -11.69 -6.13
N ARG A 125 5.31 -12.73 -6.09
CA ARG A 125 6.76 -12.58 -5.97
C ARG A 125 7.36 -12.14 -7.31
N PHE A 126 7.20 -10.87 -7.64
CA PHE A 126 7.80 -10.30 -8.85
C PHE A 126 9.31 -10.10 -8.67
N LYS A 127 10.09 -11.00 -9.27
CA LYS A 127 11.56 -11.00 -9.22
C LYS A 127 12.12 -10.12 -10.34
N LEU A 128 12.86 -9.07 -9.97
CA LEU A 128 13.59 -8.26 -10.95
C LEU A 128 14.87 -8.99 -11.40
N PRO A 129 15.23 -8.91 -12.69
CA PRO A 129 16.51 -9.45 -13.14
C PRO A 129 17.66 -8.73 -12.40
N LEU A 130 18.73 -9.46 -12.08
CA LEU A 130 19.89 -8.99 -11.30
C LEU A 130 19.56 -8.69 -9.83
N ALA A 131 18.69 -7.72 -9.55
CA ALA A 131 18.39 -7.31 -8.18
C ALA A 131 17.67 -8.41 -7.39
N GLY A 132 16.78 -9.15 -8.04
CA GLY A 132 16.12 -10.32 -7.45
C GLY A 132 17.05 -11.51 -7.25
N ASP A 133 18.05 -11.70 -8.14
CA ASP A 133 19.07 -12.75 -7.97
C ASP A 133 19.98 -12.46 -6.77
N ILE A 134 20.39 -11.20 -6.61
CA ILE A 134 21.16 -10.75 -5.44
C ILE A 134 20.31 -10.86 -4.17
N ALA A 135 19.02 -10.52 -4.23
CA ALA A 135 18.11 -10.67 -3.10
C ALA A 135 17.96 -12.14 -2.67
N GLU A 136 17.89 -13.09 -3.60
CA GLU A 136 17.90 -14.52 -3.29
C GLU A 136 19.24 -14.96 -2.70
N MET A 137 20.36 -14.43 -3.20
CA MET A 137 21.69 -14.70 -2.65
C MET A 137 21.82 -14.21 -1.20
N MET A 138 21.26 -13.05 -0.86
CA MET A 138 21.20 -12.53 0.52
C MET A 138 20.45 -13.48 1.47
N LEU A 139 19.61 -14.37 0.96
CA LEU A 139 18.87 -15.36 1.75
C LEU A 139 19.60 -16.71 1.88
N GLY A 140 20.72 -16.91 1.18
CA GLY A 140 21.48 -18.17 1.12
C GLY A 140 20.95 -19.13 0.04
N ILE A 141 21.86 -19.69 -0.76
CA ILE A 141 21.62 -20.33 -2.07
C ILE A 141 20.49 -21.39 -2.08
N ILE A 142 19.56 -21.20 -3.05
CA ILE A 142 18.39 -21.98 -3.50
C ILE A 142 17.45 -22.43 -2.37
N ILE A 143 16.82 -21.47 -1.73
CA ILE A 143 15.60 -21.72 -0.96
C ILE A 143 14.43 -21.81 -1.96
N ASN A 144 13.55 -22.80 -1.80
CA ASN A 144 12.24 -22.84 -2.46
C ASN A 144 11.39 -21.67 -1.94
N ILE A 145 11.63 -20.46 -2.46
CA ILE A 145 10.86 -19.26 -2.13
C ILE A 145 9.57 -19.34 -2.95
N PRO A 146 8.41 -19.40 -2.32
CA PRO A 146 7.17 -19.58 -3.04
C PRO A 146 6.86 -18.33 -3.88
N ASP A 147 6.25 -18.51 -5.05
CA ASP A 147 5.84 -17.38 -5.90
C ASP A 147 4.62 -16.64 -5.37
N GLN A 148 3.91 -17.28 -4.44
CA GLN A 148 2.75 -16.76 -3.74
C GLN A 148 3.06 -16.62 -2.24
N PRO A 149 2.32 -15.77 -1.54
CA PRO A 149 2.58 -15.47 -0.15
C PRO A 149 2.35 -16.72 0.69
N GLN A 150 3.26 -17.01 1.63
CA GLN A 150 3.07 -18.13 2.54
C GLN A 150 1.86 -17.87 3.42
N ALA A 151 0.75 -18.54 3.11
CA ALA A 151 -0.43 -18.51 3.95
C ALA A 151 -0.05 -19.01 5.35
N PRO A 152 -0.51 -18.36 6.44
CA PRO A 152 -0.46 -18.97 7.75
C PRO A 152 -1.12 -20.35 7.65
N ALA A 153 -0.49 -21.39 8.21
CA ALA A 153 -0.94 -22.76 8.00
C ALA A 153 -2.44 -22.90 8.31
N THR A 154 -3.23 -23.17 7.28
CA THR A 154 -4.68 -23.37 7.38
C THR A 154 -4.95 -24.58 8.25
N PRO A 155 -5.72 -24.49 9.36
CA PRO A 155 -6.20 -25.65 10.13
C PRO A 155 -6.73 -26.73 9.19
N PRO A 156 -6.56 -28.04 9.48
CA PRO A 156 -7.18 -29.05 8.63
C PRO A 156 -8.69 -28.78 8.62
N PRO A 157 -9.39 -29.03 7.50
CA PRO A 157 -10.83 -28.77 7.43
C PRO A 157 -11.52 -29.50 8.58
N THR A 158 -12.07 -28.73 9.51
CA THR A 158 -12.92 -29.22 10.57
C THR A 158 -14.26 -29.58 9.94
N GLY A 159 -14.47 -30.87 9.69
CA GLY A 159 -15.83 -31.38 9.47
C GLY A 159 -16.09 -32.29 8.29
N GLU A 160 -15.14 -33.13 7.86
CA GLU A 160 -15.50 -34.31 7.05
C GLU A 160 -15.37 -35.58 7.90
N THR A 161 -16.52 -36.13 8.27
CA THR A 161 -16.67 -37.47 8.82
C THR A 161 -16.20 -38.47 7.76
N TYR A 162 -15.04 -39.08 7.97
CA TYR A 162 -14.56 -40.18 7.12
C TYR A 162 -15.45 -41.41 7.35
N ALA A 163 -16.49 -41.56 6.55
CA ALA A 163 -17.14 -42.87 6.36
C ALA A 163 -16.16 -43.78 5.59
N ALA A 164 -16.06 -45.04 6.02
CA ALA A 164 -15.24 -46.07 5.38
C ALA A 164 -15.51 -46.17 3.86
N PRO A 165 -14.51 -46.53 3.04
CA PRO A 165 -14.64 -46.46 1.58
C PRO A 165 -15.69 -47.47 1.10
N SER A 166 -16.76 -46.95 0.52
CA SER A 166 -17.72 -47.70 -0.31
C SER A 166 -17.22 -47.75 -1.76
N PRO A 167 -17.57 -48.78 -2.55
CA PRO A 167 -17.04 -48.95 -3.91
C PRO A 167 -17.44 -47.76 -4.80
N PRO A 168 -16.62 -47.39 -5.82
CA PRO A 168 -16.77 -46.14 -6.52
C PRO A 168 -18.12 -46.09 -7.28
N PRO A 169 -18.94 -45.05 -7.06
CA PRO A 169 -20.13 -44.80 -7.87
C PRO A 169 -19.77 -44.14 -9.21
N PRO A 170 -20.68 -44.16 -10.20
CA PRO A 170 -20.42 -43.68 -11.55
C PRO A 170 -20.13 -42.17 -11.57
N ILE A 171 -19.28 -41.75 -12.50
CA ILE A 171 -18.86 -40.35 -12.70
C ILE A 171 -20.10 -39.43 -12.82
N PRO A 172 -20.24 -38.39 -11.97
CA PRO A 172 -21.35 -37.44 -12.08
C PRO A 172 -21.13 -36.41 -13.21
N PRO A 173 -22.21 -35.81 -13.77
CA PRO A 173 -22.10 -34.78 -14.80
C PRO A 173 -21.47 -33.48 -14.29
N PRO A 174 -21.01 -32.56 -15.17
CA PRO A 174 -20.21 -31.41 -14.79
C PRO A 174 -20.98 -30.45 -13.86
N PRO A 175 -20.27 -29.72 -12.97
CA PRO A 175 -20.89 -28.89 -11.94
C PRO A 175 -21.66 -27.71 -12.55
N ALA A 176 -22.92 -27.57 -12.12
CA ALA A 176 -23.76 -26.42 -12.42
C ALA A 176 -23.23 -25.15 -11.73
N ALA A 177 -23.43 -24.00 -12.39
CA ALA A 177 -22.89 -22.67 -12.09
C ALA A 177 -23.06 -22.11 -10.65
N ALA A 178 -23.75 -22.82 -9.74
CA ALA A 178 -23.97 -22.41 -8.36
C ALA A 178 -22.68 -22.39 -7.50
N ASP A 179 -21.69 -23.22 -7.82
CA ASP A 179 -20.45 -23.35 -7.04
C ASP A 179 -19.44 -22.21 -7.28
N ILE A 180 -19.61 -21.46 -8.38
CA ILE A 180 -18.77 -20.31 -8.73
C ILE A 180 -19.17 -19.08 -7.92
N ASP A 181 -20.47 -18.80 -7.80
CA ASP A 181 -20.99 -17.65 -7.07
C ASP A 181 -20.70 -17.74 -5.56
N GLU A 182 -20.76 -18.94 -4.98
CA GLU A 182 -20.40 -19.15 -3.57
C GLU A 182 -18.89 -18.93 -3.33
N LYS A 183 -18.03 -19.40 -4.26
CA LYS A 183 -16.58 -19.18 -4.21
C LYS A 183 -16.20 -17.71 -4.40
N ILE A 184 -16.92 -16.99 -5.26
CA ILE A 184 -16.72 -15.57 -5.48
C ILE A 184 -17.16 -14.80 -4.23
N GLY A 185 -18.33 -15.13 -3.66
CA GLY A 185 -18.83 -14.54 -2.42
C GLY A 185 -17.85 -14.67 -1.25
N LYS A 186 -17.31 -15.87 -1.01
CA LYS A 186 -16.31 -16.11 0.04
C LYS A 186 -14.98 -15.36 -0.21
N ARG A 187 -14.52 -15.25 -1.46
CA ARG A 187 -13.32 -14.46 -1.79
C ARG A 187 -13.52 -12.96 -1.56
N VAL A 188 -14.66 -12.43 -1.97
CA VAL A 188 -15.02 -11.02 -1.78
C VAL A 188 -15.16 -10.70 -0.29
N GLU A 189 -15.77 -11.59 0.49
CA GLU A 189 -15.91 -11.40 1.94
C GLU A 189 -14.55 -11.47 2.68
N THR A 190 -13.62 -12.29 2.19
CA THR A 190 -12.23 -12.33 2.69
C THR A 190 -11.46 -11.07 2.29
N PHE A 191 -11.70 -10.53 1.09
CA PHE A 191 -11.15 -9.26 0.60
C PHE A 191 -11.60 -8.05 1.45
N PHE A 192 -12.82 -8.08 1.98
CA PHE A 192 -13.34 -7.04 2.89
C PHE A 192 -13.04 -7.29 4.38
N LYS A 193 -12.53 -8.47 4.76
CA LYS A 193 -12.20 -8.83 6.15
C LYS A 193 -10.90 -8.18 6.66
N GLU A 194 -10.04 -7.64 5.80
CA GLU A 194 -8.81 -6.92 6.19
C GLU A 194 -9.04 -5.42 6.49
N LYS A 195 -10.14 -5.08 7.15
CA LYS A 195 -10.50 -3.68 7.42
C LYS A 195 -9.37 -2.91 8.11
N ARG A 196 -8.48 -3.56 8.89
CA ARG A 196 -7.33 -2.95 9.61
C ARG A 196 -6.08 -2.74 8.74
N GLY A 197 -5.70 -3.70 7.88
CA GLY A 197 -4.48 -3.63 7.06
C GLY A 197 -4.55 -2.63 5.90
N GLY A 198 -5.72 -2.53 5.25
CA GLY A 198 -5.94 -1.53 4.19
C GLY A 198 -5.83 -0.09 4.70
N ARG A 199 -6.23 0.18 5.94
CA ARG A 199 -6.14 1.51 6.57
C ARG A 199 -4.69 1.96 6.78
N ILE A 200 -3.83 1.04 7.23
CA ILE A 200 -2.42 1.33 7.48
C ILE A 200 -1.71 1.63 6.16
N THR A 201 -1.98 0.83 5.12
CA THR A 201 -1.39 1.00 3.79
C THR A 201 -1.75 2.35 3.16
N LEU A 202 -3.03 2.73 3.20
CA LEU A 202 -3.51 4.02 2.67
C LEU A 202 -2.92 5.21 3.44
N SER A 203 -2.88 5.14 4.78
CA SER A 203 -2.28 6.20 5.59
C SER A 203 -0.80 6.36 5.33
N ALA A 204 -0.07 5.25 5.21
CA ALA A 204 1.36 5.28 5.01
C ALA A 204 1.73 5.77 3.59
N LEU A 205 0.93 5.42 2.58
CA LEU A 205 1.03 6.01 1.24
C LEU A 205 0.80 7.52 1.26
N ALA A 206 -0.23 7.99 1.98
CA ALA A 206 -0.53 9.41 2.11
C ALA A 206 0.62 10.17 2.78
N ILE A 207 1.21 9.62 3.84
CA ILE A 207 2.40 10.19 4.50
C ILE A 207 3.57 10.30 3.53
N ALA A 208 3.88 9.21 2.82
CA ALA A 208 4.97 9.18 1.85
C ALA A 208 4.78 10.24 0.76
N TRP A 209 3.59 10.32 0.16
CA TRP A 209 3.28 11.32 -0.85
C TRP A 209 3.32 12.75 -0.28
N SER A 210 2.86 12.97 0.95
CA SER A 210 2.95 14.30 1.57
C SER A 210 4.40 14.74 1.80
N ILE A 211 5.30 13.82 2.17
CA ILE A 211 6.74 14.11 2.30
C ILE A 211 7.35 14.42 0.92
N VAL A 212 7.02 13.63 -0.10
CA VAL A 212 7.49 13.87 -1.48
C VAL A 212 7.06 15.26 -1.95
N LEU A 213 5.80 15.65 -1.76
CA LEU A 213 5.31 16.97 -2.17
C LEU A 213 5.99 18.10 -1.38
N LEU A 214 6.24 17.91 -0.08
CA LEU A 214 7.01 18.88 0.71
C LEU A 214 8.39 19.09 0.09
N VAL A 215 9.11 18.01 -0.21
CA VAL A 215 10.46 18.12 -0.78
C VAL A 215 10.41 18.75 -2.18
N VAL A 216 9.51 18.27 -3.05
CA VAL A 216 9.37 18.77 -4.42
C VAL A 216 9.06 20.25 -4.42
N PHE A 217 8.07 20.71 -3.66
CA PHE A 217 7.67 22.11 -3.73
C PHE A 217 8.58 23.06 -2.93
N ASN A 218 9.26 22.60 -1.88
CA ASN A 218 10.19 23.48 -1.16
C ASN A 218 11.56 23.59 -1.84
N PHE A 219 12.07 22.50 -2.44
CA PHE A 219 13.44 22.47 -2.96
C PHE A 219 13.52 22.37 -4.47
N LEU A 220 12.53 21.74 -5.11
CA LEU A 220 12.61 21.38 -6.53
C LEU A 220 11.67 22.17 -7.43
N HIS A 221 10.82 23.06 -6.90
CA HIS A 221 9.83 23.78 -7.71
C HIS A 221 10.48 24.60 -8.84
N GLN A 222 11.67 25.16 -8.61
CA GLN A 222 12.43 25.92 -9.60
C GLN A 222 12.88 25.10 -10.82
N TYR A 223 12.96 23.77 -10.69
CA TYR A 223 13.33 22.87 -11.78
C TYR A 223 12.12 22.40 -12.59
N ILE A 224 10.90 22.73 -12.14
CA ILE A 224 9.68 22.62 -12.93
C ILE A 224 9.67 23.82 -13.87
N ALA A 225 10.39 23.67 -14.98
CA ALA A 225 10.83 24.77 -15.83
C ALA A 225 10.75 24.42 -17.31
N TYR A 226 10.72 25.44 -18.15
CA TYR A 226 11.00 25.31 -19.57
C TYR A 226 12.51 25.37 -19.82
N TYR A 227 13.07 24.34 -20.44
CA TYR A 227 14.50 24.23 -20.71
C TYR A 227 14.77 24.64 -22.16
N THR A 228 15.65 25.62 -22.34
CA THR A 228 16.05 26.12 -23.66
C THR A 228 17.52 25.83 -23.87
N TYR A 229 17.85 25.26 -25.03
CA TYR A 229 19.23 25.08 -25.45
C TYR A 229 19.69 26.30 -26.27
N ASN A 230 20.76 26.93 -25.83
CA ASN A 230 21.42 28.00 -26.57
C ASN A 230 22.58 27.41 -27.39
N ALA A 231 22.40 27.34 -28.70
CA ALA A 231 23.38 26.81 -29.64
C ALA A 231 24.61 27.72 -29.85
N ALA A 232 24.52 29.01 -29.49
CA ALA A 232 25.66 29.93 -29.59
C ALA A 232 26.70 29.66 -28.49
N ASP A 233 26.22 29.38 -27.27
CA ASP A 233 27.07 29.19 -26.08
C ASP A 233 27.16 27.72 -25.64
N ASN A 234 26.56 26.80 -26.40
CA ASN A 234 26.43 25.37 -26.06
C ASN A 234 25.91 25.11 -24.63
N SER A 235 25.02 25.98 -24.13
CA SER A 235 24.55 25.94 -22.75
C SER A 235 23.03 25.75 -22.65
N TRP A 236 22.59 25.09 -21.58
CA TRP A 236 21.18 24.97 -21.24
C TRP A 236 20.82 26.01 -20.19
N THR A 237 19.74 26.75 -20.46
CA THR A 237 19.12 27.63 -19.48
C THR A 237 17.72 27.12 -19.18
N TRP A 238 17.26 27.31 -17.94
CA TRP A 238 15.91 26.92 -17.54
C TRP A 238 15.18 28.09 -16.92
N ASN A 239 13.91 28.22 -17.29
CA ASN A 239 13.02 29.25 -16.76
C ASN A 239 11.87 28.56 -16.02
N SER A 240 11.82 28.75 -14.71
CA SER A 240 10.79 28.18 -13.84
C SER A 240 9.39 28.54 -14.36
N PHE A 241 8.48 27.56 -14.36
CA PHE A 241 7.06 27.81 -14.61
C PHE A 241 6.39 28.51 -13.43
N PHE A 242 7.01 28.52 -12.25
CA PHE A 242 6.51 29.26 -11.09
C PHE A 242 6.99 30.71 -11.09
N THR A 243 6.07 31.63 -10.82
CA THR A 243 6.34 33.04 -10.54
C THR A 243 6.72 33.25 -9.07
N GLY A 244 7.11 34.48 -8.70
CA GLY A 244 7.38 34.85 -7.31
C GLY A 244 6.18 34.68 -6.37
N ASP A 245 4.96 34.64 -6.93
CA ASP A 245 3.72 34.44 -6.17
C ASP A 245 3.61 33.04 -5.56
N ILE A 246 4.49 32.10 -5.95
CA ILE A 246 4.59 30.79 -5.29
C ILE A 246 4.83 30.94 -3.77
N SER A 247 5.48 32.03 -3.34
CA SER A 247 5.70 32.35 -1.92
C SER A 247 4.40 32.56 -1.12
N ILE A 248 3.30 32.92 -1.78
CA ILE A 248 1.97 33.07 -1.17
C ILE A 248 1.33 31.69 -0.96
N TRP A 249 1.52 30.79 -1.92
CA TRP A 249 0.90 29.46 -1.91
C TRP A 249 1.68 28.44 -1.06
N LEU A 250 3.02 28.48 -1.10
CA LEU A 250 3.89 27.47 -0.52
C LEU A 250 3.65 27.26 1.00
N PRO A 251 3.47 28.29 1.84
CA PRO A 251 3.15 28.11 3.26
C PRO A 251 1.83 27.37 3.50
N ILE A 252 0.81 27.61 2.65
CA ILE A 252 -0.50 26.98 2.75
C ILE A 252 -0.40 25.51 2.37
N LEU A 253 0.32 25.19 1.28
CA LEU A 253 0.64 23.81 0.93
C LEU A 253 1.40 23.12 2.07
N ASN A 254 2.47 23.72 2.59
CA ASN A 254 3.28 23.12 3.66
C ASN A 254 2.44 22.81 4.90
N THR A 255 1.55 23.72 5.27
CA THR A 255 0.60 23.54 6.37
C THR A 255 -0.34 22.36 6.11
N ALA A 256 -0.92 22.29 4.91
CA ALA A 256 -1.81 21.20 4.54
C ALA A 256 -1.10 19.83 4.54
N LEU A 257 0.12 19.77 4.03
CA LEU A 257 0.93 18.55 3.99
C LEU A 257 1.39 18.13 5.40
N ALA A 258 1.78 19.07 6.26
CA ALA A 258 2.13 18.79 7.66
C ALA A 258 0.92 18.23 8.42
N ILE A 259 -0.26 18.84 8.27
CA ILE A 259 -1.52 18.36 8.84
C ILE A 259 -1.87 16.97 8.30
N SER A 260 -1.66 16.72 6.99
CA SER A 260 -1.85 15.40 6.39
C SER A 260 -0.94 14.36 7.03
N ILE A 261 0.36 14.64 7.19
CA ILE A 261 1.33 13.70 7.78
C ILE A 261 0.92 13.37 9.22
N VAL A 262 0.73 14.40 10.05
CA VAL A 262 0.35 14.24 11.46
C VAL A 262 -0.98 13.51 11.57
N GLY A 263 -1.97 13.91 10.78
CA GLY A 263 -3.30 13.32 10.78
C GLY A 263 -3.29 11.84 10.40
N HIS A 264 -2.53 11.44 9.38
CA HIS A 264 -2.42 10.04 8.98
C HIS A 264 -1.65 9.19 10.01
N ILE A 265 -0.66 9.76 10.71
CA ILE A 265 -0.02 9.10 11.86
C ILE A 265 -1.06 8.82 12.96
N PHE A 266 -1.87 9.82 13.32
CA PHE A 266 -2.96 9.64 14.31
C PHE A 266 -3.99 8.60 13.84
N LEU A 267 -4.33 8.58 12.55
CA LEU A 267 -5.31 7.64 11.99
C LEU A 267 -4.88 6.17 12.05
N ILE A 268 -3.57 5.90 12.08
CA ILE A 268 -3.02 4.55 12.28
C ILE A 268 -3.32 4.05 13.70
N ILE A 269 -3.24 4.95 14.69
CA ILE A 269 -3.35 4.62 16.12
C ILE A 269 -4.83 4.59 16.55
N ILE A 270 -5.64 5.54 16.07
CA ILE A 270 -7.01 5.77 16.56
C ILE A 270 -8.02 4.82 15.91
N ASN A 271 -8.81 4.13 16.74
CA ASN A 271 -9.91 3.26 16.29
C ASN A 271 -11.32 3.88 16.40
N ASN A 272 -11.46 5.10 16.94
CA ASN A 272 -12.74 5.80 17.05
C ASN A 272 -13.18 6.34 15.68
N ASN A 273 -14.39 5.97 15.23
CA ASN A 273 -14.94 6.38 13.95
C ASN A 273 -15.23 7.90 13.88
N ILE A 274 -15.71 8.53 14.96
CA ILE A 274 -16.01 9.96 14.97
C ILE A 274 -14.71 10.75 14.77
N ILE A 275 -13.70 10.47 15.59
CA ILE A 275 -12.39 11.14 15.52
C ILE A 275 -11.74 10.91 14.14
N ARG A 276 -11.87 9.71 13.59
CA ARG A 276 -11.36 9.38 12.25
C ARG A 276 -12.01 10.22 11.16
N GLU A 277 -13.34 10.30 11.13
CA GLU A 277 -14.02 11.10 10.10
C GLU A 277 -13.72 12.59 10.30
N SER A 278 -13.65 13.09 11.54
CA SER A 278 -13.20 14.46 11.84
C SER A 278 -11.81 14.74 11.29
N MET A 279 -10.85 13.83 11.49
CA MET A 279 -9.49 13.98 10.98
C MET A 279 -9.47 14.04 9.43
N HIS A 280 -10.23 13.18 8.76
CA HIS A 280 -10.34 13.25 7.30
C HIS A 280 -11.02 14.54 6.80
N VAL A 281 -12.00 15.08 7.53
CA VAL A 281 -12.61 16.38 7.22
C VAL A 281 -11.54 17.49 7.30
N ILE A 282 -10.73 17.50 8.36
CA ILE A 282 -9.65 18.48 8.52
C ILE A 282 -8.63 18.35 7.38
N ILE A 283 -8.11 17.15 7.13
CA ILE A 283 -7.11 16.90 6.06
C ILE A 283 -7.64 17.35 4.69
N ASN A 284 -8.87 16.96 4.33
CA ASN A 284 -9.48 17.33 3.06
C ASN A 284 -9.79 18.83 2.98
N GLY A 285 -10.16 19.47 4.08
CA GLY A 285 -10.39 20.91 4.14
C GLY A 285 -9.12 21.71 3.84
N PHE A 286 -8.00 21.34 4.45
CA PHE A 286 -6.71 21.98 4.18
C PHE A 286 -6.17 21.65 2.78
N GLY A 287 -6.35 20.41 2.29
CA GLY A 287 -6.02 20.04 0.92
C GLY A 287 -6.82 20.87 -0.10
N LEU A 288 -8.12 21.01 0.12
CA LEU A 288 -9.00 21.85 -0.70
C LEU A 288 -8.56 23.31 -0.67
N ALA A 289 -8.27 23.86 0.52
CA ALA A 289 -7.80 25.24 0.67
C ALA A 289 -6.51 25.48 -0.13
N SER A 290 -5.54 24.57 -0.05
CA SER A 290 -4.29 24.66 -0.82
C SER A 290 -4.54 24.69 -2.33
N VAL A 291 -5.45 23.86 -2.85
CA VAL A 291 -5.78 23.82 -4.28
C VAL A 291 -6.57 25.07 -4.72
N ILE A 292 -7.50 25.56 -3.88
CA ILE A 292 -8.23 26.81 -4.14
C ILE A 292 -7.28 27.99 -4.18
N THR A 293 -6.34 28.11 -3.22
CA THR A 293 -5.31 29.14 -3.27
C THR A 293 -4.50 29.04 -4.57
N LEU A 294 -4.13 27.83 -4.99
CA LEU A 294 -3.39 27.64 -6.23
C LEU A 294 -4.20 28.08 -7.48
N LEU A 295 -5.53 27.93 -7.47
CA LEU A 295 -6.42 28.45 -8.50
C LEU A 295 -6.55 29.98 -8.49
N VAL A 296 -6.61 30.57 -7.30
CA VAL A 296 -6.82 32.01 -7.12
C VAL A 296 -5.54 32.80 -7.40
N VAL A 297 -4.42 32.38 -6.80
CA VAL A 297 -3.11 33.02 -6.99
C VAL A 297 -2.57 32.68 -8.37
N PHE A 298 -2.78 31.43 -8.82
CA PHE A 298 -2.29 30.90 -10.10
C PHE A 298 -0.84 31.32 -10.37
N PRO A 299 0.14 30.88 -9.55
CA PRO A 299 1.53 31.33 -9.59
C PRO A 299 2.31 30.69 -10.76
N PHE A 300 1.66 30.48 -11.90
CA PHE A 300 2.22 29.83 -13.08
C PHE A 300 2.36 30.84 -14.22
N THR A 301 3.51 30.85 -14.89
CA THR A 301 3.71 31.46 -16.20
C THR A 301 4.08 30.38 -17.21
N PHE A 302 3.59 30.52 -18.44
CA PHE A 302 3.93 29.63 -19.54
C PHE A 302 4.48 30.39 -20.75
N ASP A 303 4.82 31.67 -20.58
CA ASP A 303 5.22 32.58 -21.67
C ASP A 303 6.54 32.14 -22.35
N MET A 304 7.29 31.27 -21.69
CA MET A 304 8.52 30.66 -22.20
C MET A 304 8.27 29.64 -23.32
N ILE A 305 7.02 29.17 -23.50
CA ILE A 305 6.65 28.23 -24.55
C ILE A 305 6.57 28.98 -25.89
N PRO A 306 7.35 28.61 -26.93
CA PRO A 306 7.45 29.37 -28.19
C PRO A 306 6.15 29.47 -29.00
N ASN A 307 5.16 28.62 -28.73
CA ASN A 307 3.90 28.58 -29.45
C ASN A 307 2.77 29.19 -28.60
N SER A 308 2.22 30.32 -29.04
CA SER A 308 1.17 31.05 -28.33
C SER A 308 -0.13 30.23 -28.13
N THR A 309 -0.48 29.36 -29.08
CA THR A 309 -1.59 28.41 -28.92
C THR A 309 -1.29 27.40 -27.81
N ALA A 310 -0.06 26.91 -27.72
CA ALA A 310 0.37 25.99 -26.66
C ALA A 310 0.42 26.68 -25.28
N VAL A 311 0.80 27.97 -25.21
CA VAL A 311 0.73 28.77 -23.96
C VAL A 311 -0.71 28.82 -23.45
N SER A 312 -1.65 29.22 -24.31
CA SER A 312 -3.07 29.31 -23.95
C SER A 312 -3.65 27.95 -23.56
N GLY A 313 -3.36 26.91 -24.34
CA GLY A 313 -3.79 25.54 -24.07
C GLY A 313 -3.26 24.99 -22.76
N THR A 314 -1.97 25.22 -22.45
CA THR A 314 -1.35 24.79 -21.18
C THR A 314 -1.94 25.52 -20.00
N THR A 315 -2.11 26.84 -20.11
CA THR A 315 -2.72 27.68 -19.06
C THR A 315 -4.13 27.20 -18.73
N MET A 316 -4.95 26.99 -19.77
CA MET A 316 -6.32 26.49 -19.62
C MET A 316 -6.33 25.06 -19.05
N GLY A 317 -5.46 24.18 -19.56
CA GLY A 317 -5.33 22.80 -19.12
C GLY A 317 -4.99 22.69 -17.64
N VAL A 318 -4.00 23.46 -17.17
CA VAL A 318 -3.62 23.50 -15.75
C VAL A 318 -4.78 24.02 -14.89
N ARG A 319 -5.48 25.09 -15.31
CA ARG A 319 -6.68 25.57 -14.57
C ARG A 319 -7.77 24.52 -14.48
N ILE A 320 -8.11 23.87 -15.60
CA ILE A 320 -9.13 22.81 -15.63
C ILE A 320 -8.73 21.66 -14.71
N PHE A 321 -7.46 21.24 -14.76
CA PHE A 321 -6.94 20.18 -13.91
C PHE A 321 -7.01 20.55 -12.42
N LEU A 322 -6.67 21.78 -12.05
CA LEU A 322 -6.78 22.26 -10.68
C LEU A 322 -8.24 22.36 -10.21
N VAL A 323 -9.17 22.80 -11.07
CA VAL A 323 -10.61 22.78 -10.78
C VAL A 323 -11.09 21.34 -10.54
N PHE A 324 -10.67 20.40 -11.39
CA PHE A 324 -11.00 18.99 -11.21
C PHE A 324 -10.51 18.44 -9.87
N ILE A 325 -9.27 18.75 -9.48
CA ILE A 325 -8.72 18.38 -8.16
C ILE A 325 -9.54 19.02 -7.04
N ALA A 326 -9.86 20.31 -7.14
CA ALA A 326 -10.68 21.01 -6.14
C ALA A 326 -12.06 20.36 -5.98
N VAL A 327 -12.70 19.97 -7.09
CA VAL A 327 -13.99 19.25 -7.06
C VAL A 327 -13.84 17.89 -6.38
N CYS A 328 -12.78 17.13 -6.67
CA CYS A 328 -12.52 15.84 -6.01
C CYS A 328 -12.34 15.99 -4.50
N PHE A 329 -11.60 17.01 -4.05
CA PHE A 329 -11.49 17.34 -2.63
C PHE A 329 -12.82 17.79 -2.03
N GLY A 330 -13.60 18.62 -2.73
CA GLY A 330 -14.92 19.07 -2.30
C GLY A 330 -15.91 17.91 -2.10
N ILE A 331 -15.99 16.99 -3.06
CA ILE A 331 -16.82 15.78 -2.96
C ILE A 331 -16.34 14.92 -1.79
N SER A 332 -15.03 14.71 -1.67
CA SER A 332 -14.45 13.93 -0.57
C SER A 332 -14.78 14.53 0.80
N LEU A 333 -14.68 15.86 0.93
CA LEU A 333 -15.04 16.58 2.14
C LEU A 333 -16.53 16.41 2.46
N LEU A 334 -17.42 16.59 1.48
CA LEU A 334 -18.86 16.42 1.65
C LEU A 334 -19.23 15.02 2.15
N VAL A 335 -18.70 13.97 1.50
CA VAL A 335 -18.94 12.58 1.89
C VAL A 335 -18.47 12.31 3.32
N ARG A 336 -17.32 12.87 3.72
CA ARG A 336 -16.76 12.70 5.06
C ARG A 336 -17.59 13.43 6.12
N ILE A 337 -18.09 14.62 5.82
CA ILE A 337 -19.00 15.36 6.70
C ILE A 337 -20.30 14.56 6.93
N ILE A 338 -20.90 14.00 5.87
CA ILE A 338 -22.10 13.16 5.99
C ILE A 338 -21.82 11.94 6.89
N LYS A 339 -20.69 11.26 6.68
CA LYS A 339 -20.29 10.12 7.52
C LYS A 339 -20.04 10.50 8.97
N LEU A 340 -19.45 11.67 9.22
CA LEU A 340 -19.24 12.21 10.56
C LEU A 340 -20.59 12.45 11.26
N LEU A 341 -21.52 13.15 10.61
CA LEU A 341 -22.87 13.41 11.13
C LEU A 341 -23.60 12.10 11.46
N VAL A 342 -23.59 11.13 10.55
CA VAL A 342 -24.21 9.81 10.76
C VAL A 342 -23.55 9.06 11.93
N SER A 343 -22.24 9.21 12.12
CA SER A 343 -21.50 8.57 13.22
C SER A 343 -21.84 9.19 14.57
N ILE A 344 -21.99 10.53 14.62
CA ILE A 344 -22.41 11.27 15.80
C ILE A 344 -23.85 10.89 16.19
N ILE A 345 -24.78 10.89 15.23
CA ILE A 345 -26.18 10.51 15.46
C ILE A 345 -26.25 9.07 16.00
N ARG A 346 -25.52 8.13 15.40
CA ARG A 346 -25.47 6.74 15.91
C ARG A 346 -24.91 6.63 17.31
N ALA A 347 -23.94 7.47 17.68
CA ALA A 347 -23.39 7.48 19.03
C ALA A 347 -24.40 8.05 20.04
N ALA A 348 -25.13 9.11 19.67
CA ALA A 348 -26.19 9.69 20.50
C ALA A 348 -27.37 8.73 20.72
N VAL A 349 -27.80 8.00 19.68
CA VAL A 349 -28.90 7.03 19.77
C VAL A 349 -28.53 5.78 20.59
N LYS A 350 -27.23 5.45 20.69
CA LYS A 350 -26.72 4.33 21.51
C LYS A 350 -26.61 4.64 23.01
N LEU A 351 -27.03 5.83 23.45
CA LEU A 351 -27.19 6.17 24.86
C LEU A 351 -28.67 6.11 25.28
N PRO A 352 -29.39 4.96 25.23
CA PRO A 352 -30.63 4.85 25.98
C PRO A 352 -30.27 4.58 27.45
N ASP A 353 -30.64 5.54 28.30
CA ASP A 353 -30.85 5.43 29.75
C ASP A 353 -29.65 4.95 30.60
N ALA A 354 -28.71 5.86 30.82
CA ALA A 354 -27.88 5.89 32.04
C ALA A 354 -28.18 7.19 32.79
N ALA A 355 -29.41 7.29 33.32
CA ALA A 355 -29.84 8.32 34.25
C ALA A 355 -30.77 7.69 35.28
#